data_AF-A0A3P7FAY1-F1
#
_entry.id   AF-A0A3P7FAY1-F1
#
_cell.length_a   1.000
_cell.length_b   1.000
_cell.length_c   1.000
_cell.angle_alpha   90.00
_cell.angle_beta   90.00
_cell.angle_gamma   90.00
#
_symmetry.space_group_name_H-M   'P 1'
#
loop_
_entity.id
_entity.type
_entity.pdbx_description
1 polymer ?
#
loop_
_entity_poly.entity_id
_entity_poly.type
_entity_poly.pdbx_seq_one_letter_code
_entity_poly.pdbx_strand_id
1 'polypeptide(L)'
;MHGIELCSALSFLTDFPQDIAFVPFTSCERLGYKKKTASSGCSSIGLCYLQSKRKLSEESHVGDPYAARECSFVRSSEVAQFVRDKGVCRVQLSVADIESILSVAVLDRSIERRADGMYRALGADTMRSASALLPCLQCPLAADCFPGAEIAPQTCEYFAQWLANS
;
A
#
# COMPACT_ATOMS: atom_id res chain seq x y z
N MET A 1 28.46 26.83 -1.44
CA MET A 1 29.10 25.54 -1.78
C MET A 1 29.14 24.70 -0.52
N HIS A 2 27.99 24.17 -0.09
CA HIS A 2 27.92 23.27 1.08
C HIS A 2 27.45 21.91 0.59
N GLY A 3 28.26 20.91 0.93
CA GLY A 3 28.32 19.60 0.31
C GLY A 3 27.03 18.80 0.44
N ILE A 4 26.64 18.23 -0.68
CA ILE A 4 25.73 17.10 -0.76
C ILE A 4 26.60 15.91 -0.35
N GLU A 5 26.69 15.64 0.96
CA GLU A 5 27.25 14.37 1.44
C GLU A 5 26.36 13.26 0.89
N LEU A 6 26.95 12.53 -0.05
CA LEU A 6 26.39 11.34 -0.66
C LEU A 6 25.90 10.42 0.46
N CYS A 7 24.65 9.98 0.36
CA CYS A 7 24.18 8.77 1.03
C CYS A 7 24.95 7.56 0.49
N SER A 8 26.26 7.48 0.77
CA SER A 8 27.07 6.30 0.56
C SER A 8 27.01 5.47 1.84
N ALA A 9 25.99 4.63 1.93
CA ALA A 9 26.01 3.50 2.86
C ALA A 9 25.78 2.24 2.03
N LEU A 10 26.84 1.86 1.30
CA LEU A 10 26.95 0.65 0.49
C LEU A 10 27.37 -0.56 1.35
N SER A 11 26.89 -0.63 2.60
CA SER A 11 27.29 -1.67 3.54
C SER A 11 26.19 -1.97 4.56
N PHE A 12 25.05 -2.49 4.12
CA PHE A 12 24.04 -3.12 5.01
C PHE A 12 23.23 -4.22 4.28
N LEU A 13 23.86 -4.94 3.34
CA LEU A 13 23.22 -6.04 2.60
C LEU A 13 23.27 -7.41 3.32
N THR A 14 23.65 -7.47 4.60
CA THR A 14 23.85 -8.77 5.27
C THR A 14 23.18 -8.94 6.64
N ASP A 15 22.37 -7.99 7.10
CA ASP A 15 21.61 -8.19 8.34
C ASP A 15 20.15 -7.76 8.15
N PHE A 16 19.46 -8.52 7.32
CA PHE A 16 18.00 -8.52 7.27
C PHE A 16 17.56 -9.65 8.21
N PRO A 17 17.05 -9.37 9.41
CA PRO A 17 16.60 -10.42 10.30
C PRO A 17 15.55 -11.26 9.57
N GLN A 18 15.76 -12.57 9.57
CA GLN A 18 14.83 -13.55 9.00
C GLN A 18 13.46 -13.57 9.72
N ASP A 19 13.30 -12.74 10.75
CA ASP A 19 12.09 -12.55 11.54
C ASP A 19 11.36 -11.25 11.18
N ILE A 20 11.12 -10.98 9.89
CA ILE A 20 9.86 -10.31 9.55
C ILE A 20 8.78 -11.35 9.76
N ALA A 21 8.39 -11.48 11.02
CA ALA A 21 7.09 -11.99 11.42
C ALA A 21 6.10 -11.41 10.42
N PHE A 22 5.45 -12.32 9.69
CA PHE A 22 4.23 -12.10 8.93
C PHE A 22 3.35 -11.16 9.76
N VAL A 23 3.44 -9.86 9.49
CA VAL A 23 2.58 -8.89 10.15
C VAL A 23 1.22 -9.26 9.62
N PRO A 24 0.31 -9.80 10.47
CA PRO A 24 -0.95 -10.28 9.97
C PRO A 24 -1.62 -9.07 9.32
N PHE A 25 -2.06 -9.29 8.09
CA PHE A 25 -2.79 -8.37 7.25
C PHE A 25 -4.15 -8.05 7.91
N THR A 26 -4.13 -7.39 9.07
CA THR A 26 -5.32 -7.10 9.89
C THR A 26 -6.01 -5.82 9.43
N SER A 27 -6.39 -5.77 8.15
CA SER A 27 -7.55 -4.96 7.73
C SER A 27 -8.01 -5.25 6.31
N CYS A 28 -7.86 -6.47 5.81
CA CYS A 28 -8.43 -6.83 4.52
C CYS A 28 -8.91 -8.29 4.54
N GLU A 29 -9.78 -8.58 5.52
CA GLU A 29 -10.62 -9.78 5.54
C GLU A 29 -12.12 -9.48 5.39
N ARG A 30 -12.54 -8.21 5.24
CA ARG A 30 -13.98 -7.87 5.19
C ARG A 30 -14.57 -7.63 3.79
N LEU A 31 -13.78 -7.83 2.74
CA LEU A 31 -14.28 -7.86 1.37
C LEU A 31 -13.68 -9.11 0.73
N GLY A 32 -14.50 -10.15 0.54
CA GLY A 32 -14.13 -11.47 0.03
C GLY A 32 -13.58 -11.45 -1.40
N TYR A 33 -12.46 -10.78 -1.62
CA TYR A 33 -11.84 -10.58 -2.91
C TYR A 33 -10.55 -11.40 -2.97
N LYS A 34 -10.70 -12.70 -3.23
CA LYS A 34 -9.57 -13.56 -3.62
C LYS A 34 -9.03 -13.10 -4.98
N LYS A 35 -8.10 -12.15 -5.00
CA LYS A 35 -7.21 -11.93 -6.14
C LYS A 35 -5.80 -12.36 -5.78
N LYS A 36 -5.55 -13.67 -5.88
CA LYS A 36 -4.21 -14.21 -6.08
C LYS A 36 -3.90 -14.13 -7.59
N THR A 37 -3.62 -12.95 -8.09
CA THR A 37 -2.95 -12.79 -9.39
C THR A 37 -1.47 -12.57 -9.12
N ALA A 38 -0.56 -13.10 -9.94
CA ALA A 38 0.88 -12.86 -9.75
C ALA A 38 1.20 -11.36 -9.67
N SER A 39 0.44 -10.52 -10.36
CA SER A 39 0.52 -9.04 -10.30
C SER A 39 0.16 -8.44 -8.93
N SER A 40 -0.79 -9.02 -8.18
CA SER A 40 -1.16 -8.50 -6.85
C SER A 40 -0.10 -8.81 -5.80
N GLY A 41 0.57 -9.97 -5.92
CA GLY A 41 1.69 -10.34 -5.03
C GLY A 41 2.95 -9.49 -5.27
N CYS A 42 3.34 -9.27 -6.53
CA CYS A 42 4.51 -8.43 -6.83
C CYS A 42 4.25 -6.96 -6.43
N SER A 43 3.02 -6.46 -6.57
CA SER A 43 2.60 -5.14 -6.06
C SER A 43 2.71 -5.03 -4.54
N SER A 44 2.17 -6.01 -3.81
CA SER A 44 2.21 -5.99 -2.34
C SER A 44 3.63 -6.07 -1.80
N ILE A 45 4.52 -6.82 -2.44
CA ILE A 45 5.92 -6.96 -1.99
C ILE A 45 6.74 -5.70 -2.24
N GLY A 46 6.58 -5.07 -3.40
CA GLY A 46 7.22 -3.77 -3.67
C GLY A 46 6.78 -2.71 -2.66
N LEU A 47 5.49 -2.68 -2.31
CA LEU A 47 4.96 -1.81 -1.27
C LEU A 47 5.56 -2.12 0.12
N CYS A 48 5.57 -3.39 0.54
CA CYS A 48 6.16 -3.79 1.83
C CYS A 48 7.63 -3.36 1.94
N TYR A 49 8.40 -3.53 0.87
CA TYR A 49 9.79 -3.09 0.83
C TYR A 49 9.94 -1.58 1.04
N LEU A 50 9.14 -0.77 0.34
CA LEU A 50 9.15 0.69 0.50
C LEU A 50 8.71 1.12 1.91
N GLN A 51 7.76 0.41 2.52
CA GLN A 51 7.34 0.65 3.91
C GLN A 51 8.46 0.33 4.90
N SER A 52 9.16 -0.79 4.73
CA SER A 52 10.32 -1.14 5.55
C SER A 52 11.45 -0.11 5.40
N LYS A 53 11.79 0.30 4.17
CA LYS A 53 12.82 1.33 3.92
C LYS A 53 12.48 2.65 4.60
N ARG A 54 11.21 3.06 4.54
CA ARG A 54 10.75 4.25 5.25
C ARG A 54 10.91 4.13 6.76
N LYS A 55 10.45 3.03 7.36
CA LYS A 55 10.55 2.80 8.80
C LYS A 55 12.01 2.86 9.27
N LEU A 56 12.90 2.17 8.58
CA LEU A 56 14.35 2.19 8.86
C LEU A 56 14.93 3.61 8.75
N SER A 57 14.49 4.39 7.76
CA SER A 57 14.95 5.75 7.58
C SER A 57 14.45 6.70 8.68
N GLU A 58 13.21 6.52 9.15
CA GLU A 58 12.65 7.27 10.28
C GLU A 58 13.38 6.92 11.60
N GLU A 59 13.74 5.65 11.80
CA GLU A 59 14.53 5.18 12.94
C GLU A 59 16.00 5.64 12.89
N SER A 60 16.58 5.75 11.70
CA SER A 60 17.98 6.20 11.53
C SER A 60 18.14 7.71 11.68
N HIS A 61 17.06 8.48 11.46
CA HIS A 61 17.07 9.94 11.41
C HIS A 61 16.01 10.56 12.34
N VAL A 62 15.92 10.08 13.58
CA VAL A 62 14.91 10.51 14.59
C VAL A 62 14.89 12.04 14.82
N GLY A 63 16.04 12.72 14.68
CA GLY A 63 16.17 14.16 14.88
C GLY A 63 16.05 15.02 13.62
N ASP A 64 15.98 14.41 12.43
CA ASP A 64 15.92 15.13 11.16
C ASP A 64 14.87 14.49 10.22
N PRO A 65 13.61 14.94 10.30
CA PRO A 65 12.53 14.45 9.45
C PRO A 65 12.74 14.71 7.95
N TYR A 66 13.54 15.72 7.59
CA TYR A 66 13.85 16.02 6.19
C TYR A 66 14.82 14.98 5.65
N ALA A 67 15.92 14.72 6.34
CA ALA A 67 16.84 13.64 5.98
C ALA A 67 16.13 12.27 5.99
N ALA A 68 15.30 12.00 7.00
CA ALA A 68 14.48 10.78 7.06
C ALA A 68 13.60 10.63 5.81
N ARG A 69 13.03 11.73 5.32
CA ARG A 69 12.19 11.72 4.11
C ARG A 69 13.00 11.44 2.86
N GLU A 70 14.12 12.15 2.67
CA GLU A 70 14.98 12.00 1.49
C GLU A 70 15.58 10.59 1.40
N CYS A 71 16.08 10.05 2.51
CA CYS A 71 16.66 8.71 2.58
C CYS A 71 15.64 7.57 2.42
N SER A 72 14.34 7.86 2.51
CA SER A 72 13.28 6.87 2.28
C SER A 72 12.96 6.66 0.79
N PHE A 73 13.45 7.52 -0.11
CA PHE A 73 13.20 7.40 -1.55
C PHE A 73 14.06 6.31 -2.19
N VAL A 74 13.46 5.53 -3.07
CA VAL A 74 14.11 4.39 -3.73
C VAL A 74 13.84 4.38 -5.23
N ARG A 75 14.81 3.96 -6.04
CA ARG A 75 14.65 3.82 -7.50
C ARG A 75 13.93 2.53 -7.89
N SER A 76 13.25 2.54 -9.03
CA SER A 76 12.58 1.36 -9.60
C SER A 76 13.53 0.17 -9.81
N SER A 77 14.80 0.43 -10.13
CA SER A 77 15.83 -0.61 -10.30
C SER A 77 16.12 -1.39 -9.01
N GLU A 78 16.18 -0.70 -7.86
CA GLU A 78 16.44 -1.31 -6.55
C GLU A 78 15.22 -2.15 -6.10
N VAL A 79 14.00 -1.64 -6.32
CA VAL A 79 12.77 -2.40 -6.07
C VAL A 79 12.72 -3.65 -6.96
N ALA A 80 13.08 -3.52 -8.24
CA ALA A 80 13.12 -4.64 -9.17
C ALA A 80 14.12 -5.72 -8.74
N GLN A 81 15.28 -5.33 -8.22
CA GLN A 81 16.25 -6.26 -7.64
C GLN A 81 15.69 -6.97 -6.42
N PHE A 82 15.10 -6.24 -5.47
CA PHE A 82 14.49 -6.82 -4.29
C PHE A 82 13.40 -7.86 -4.64
N VAL A 83 12.52 -7.54 -5.61
CA VAL A 83 11.46 -8.45 -6.04
C VAL A 83 12.03 -9.73 -6.68
N ARG A 84 13.10 -9.61 -7.47
CA ARG A 84 13.81 -10.76 -8.05
C ARG A 84 14.45 -11.63 -6.98
N ASP A 85 15.14 -11.00 -6.02
CA ASP A 85 15.86 -11.70 -4.95
C ASP A 85 14.91 -12.48 -4.02
N LYS A 86 13.68 -11.96 -3.82
CA LYS A 86 12.63 -12.67 -3.07
C LYS A 86 11.96 -13.80 -3.85
N GLY A 87 12.13 -13.88 -5.17
CA GLY A 87 11.68 -15.00 -6.01
C GLY A 87 10.16 -15.20 -6.05
N VAL A 88 9.35 -14.14 -5.84
CA VAL A 88 7.89 -14.30 -5.71
C VAL A 88 7.16 -14.37 -7.04
N CYS A 89 7.74 -13.80 -8.08
CA CYS A 89 7.16 -13.78 -9.41
C CYS A 89 7.79 -14.93 -10.23
N ARG A 90 6.97 -15.86 -10.74
CA ARG A 90 7.44 -16.98 -11.59
C ARG A 90 7.98 -16.52 -12.95
N VAL A 91 7.60 -15.31 -13.36
CA VAL A 91 7.98 -14.69 -14.62
C VAL A 91 9.06 -13.64 -14.34
N GLN A 92 10.04 -13.54 -15.22
CA GLN A 92 11.05 -12.49 -15.15
C GLN A 92 10.41 -11.13 -15.42
N LEU A 93 10.39 -10.27 -14.40
CA LEU A 93 9.86 -8.91 -14.51
C LEU A 93 10.98 -7.95 -14.93
N SER A 94 10.73 -7.20 -16.00
CA SER A 94 11.58 -6.09 -16.41
C SER A 94 11.40 -4.89 -15.48
N VAL A 95 12.32 -3.93 -15.55
CA VAL A 95 12.20 -2.67 -14.77
C VAL A 95 10.94 -1.89 -15.17
N ALA A 96 10.58 -1.89 -16.45
CA ALA A 96 9.37 -1.25 -16.94
C ALA A 96 8.10 -1.89 -16.38
N ASP A 97 8.08 -3.23 -16.23
CA ASP A 97 6.97 -3.94 -15.60
C ASP A 97 6.83 -3.53 -14.12
N ILE A 98 7.96 -3.39 -13.42
CA ILE A 98 7.98 -2.93 -12.03
C ILE A 98 7.47 -1.50 -11.92
N GLU A 99 7.85 -0.60 -12.82
CA GLU A 99 7.32 0.77 -12.84
C GLU A 99 5.81 0.80 -13.09
N SER A 100 5.30 -0.07 -13.97
CA SER A 100 3.86 -0.23 -14.19
C SER A 100 3.15 -0.83 -12.98
N ILE A 101 3.79 -1.73 -12.23
CA ILE A 101 3.22 -2.28 -10.99
C ILE A 101 3.20 -1.20 -9.90
N LEU A 102 4.29 -0.44 -9.75
CA LEU A 102 4.39 0.66 -8.79
C LEU A 102 3.43 1.81 -9.13
N SER A 103 3.12 2.05 -10.41
CA SER A 103 2.13 3.07 -10.78
C SER A 103 0.74 2.73 -10.24
N VAL A 104 0.36 1.46 -10.16
CA VAL A 104 -0.89 1.03 -9.49
C VAL A 104 -0.86 1.38 -8.01
N ALA A 105 0.25 1.12 -7.31
CA ALA A 105 0.39 1.48 -5.90
C ALA A 105 0.37 3.01 -5.65
N VAL A 106 0.79 3.81 -6.65
CA VAL A 106 0.63 5.28 -6.62
C VAL A 106 -0.86 5.66 -6.74
N LEU A 107 -1.61 4.99 -7.63
CA LEU A 107 -3.06 5.22 -7.78
C LEU A 107 -3.82 4.83 -6.51
N ASP A 108 -3.40 3.76 -5.84
CA ASP A 108 -3.93 3.31 -4.54
C ASP A 108 -3.50 4.22 -3.37
N ARG A 109 -2.78 5.31 -3.64
CA ARG A 109 -2.24 6.26 -2.65
C ARG A 109 -1.39 5.62 -1.55
N SER A 110 -0.84 4.43 -1.83
CA SER A 110 0.00 3.70 -0.89
C SER A 110 1.46 4.15 -0.97
N ILE A 111 1.88 4.69 -2.12
CA ILE A 111 3.20 5.26 -2.35
C ILE A 111 3.10 6.58 -3.11
N GLU A 112 4.14 7.40 -2.99
CA GLU A 112 4.33 8.61 -3.79
C GLU A 112 5.48 8.43 -4.78
N ARG A 113 5.38 9.07 -5.94
CA ARG A 113 6.42 9.12 -6.97
C ARG A 113 6.90 10.56 -7.13
N ARG A 114 8.21 10.76 -7.12
CA ARG A 114 8.86 12.06 -7.38
C ARG A 114 9.19 12.21 -8.87
N ALA A 115 9.39 13.46 -9.32
CA ALA A 115 9.72 13.78 -10.70
C ALA A 115 11.03 13.15 -11.21
N ASP A 116 11.95 12.80 -10.30
CA ASP A 116 13.20 12.10 -10.58
C ASP A 116 13.02 10.58 -10.82
N GLY A 117 11.79 10.06 -10.69
CA GLY A 117 11.49 8.64 -10.85
C GLY A 117 11.74 7.80 -9.59
N MET A 118 11.98 8.43 -8.44
CA MET A 118 12.04 7.70 -7.17
C MET A 118 10.67 7.55 -6.51
N TYR A 119 10.54 6.49 -5.72
CA TYR A 119 9.32 6.09 -5.03
C TYR A 119 9.53 6.05 -3.52
N ARG A 120 8.49 6.36 -2.76
CA ARG A 120 8.50 6.30 -1.30
C ARG A 120 7.14 5.83 -0.77
N ALA A 121 7.12 5.00 0.27
CA ALA A 121 5.88 4.62 0.91
C ALA A 121 5.22 5.79 1.65
N LEU A 122 3.90 5.92 1.49
CA LEU A 122 3.09 6.83 2.30
C LEU A 122 2.73 6.17 3.63
N GLY A 123 2.26 7.00 4.57
CA GLY A 123 1.83 6.50 5.88
C GLY A 123 0.50 5.77 5.69
N ALA A 124 0.03 5.07 6.72
CA ALA A 124 -1.34 4.57 6.69
C ALA A 124 -2.29 5.75 6.41
N ASP A 125 -3.05 5.66 5.32
CA ASP A 125 -4.08 6.64 4.99
C ASP A 125 -5.24 6.43 5.96
N THR A 126 -5.25 7.21 7.04
CA THR A 126 -6.16 7.03 8.17
C THR A 126 -7.54 7.64 7.95
N MET A 127 -7.90 8.02 6.72
CA MET A 127 -9.16 8.74 6.52
C MET A 127 -10.07 8.08 5.50
N ARG A 128 -10.68 6.96 5.90
CA ARG A 128 -12.04 6.68 5.42
C ARG A 128 -12.96 7.64 6.16
N SER A 129 -13.70 8.48 5.44
CA SER A 129 -14.73 9.30 6.06
C SER A 129 -15.74 8.38 6.77
N ALA A 130 -16.32 8.83 7.89
CA ALA A 130 -17.35 8.05 8.59
C ALA A 130 -18.52 7.67 7.66
N SER A 131 -18.78 8.51 6.65
CA SER A 131 -19.75 8.25 5.59
C SER A 131 -19.39 7.01 4.74
N ALA A 132 -18.11 6.76 4.46
CA ALA A 132 -17.67 5.57 3.72
C ALA A 132 -17.86 4.24 4.49
N LEU A 133 -18.26 4.31 5.76
CA LEU A 133 -18.64 3.14 6.56
C LEU A 133 -20.15 2.87 6.53
N LEU A 134 -20.95 3.80 6.00
CA LEU A 134 -22.41 3.66 5.93
C LEU A 134 -22.79 2.80 4.70
N PRO A 135 -23.55 1.70 4.87
CA PRO A 135 -23.85 0.78 3.78
C PRO A 135 -24.63 1.44 2.63
N CYS A 136 -25.37 2.51 2.93
CA CYS A 136 -26.16 3.24 1.94
C CYS A 136 -25.30 3.95 0.87
N LEU A 137 -24.06 4.34 1.19
CA LEU A 137 -23.17 5.04 0.26
C LEU A 137 -22.39 4.11 -0.67
N GLN A 138 -22.42 2.80 -0.39
CA GLN A 138 -21.93 1.75 -1.28
C GLN A 138 -23.08 0.91 -1.86
N CYS A 139 -24.34 1.26 -1.55
CA CYS A 139 -25.50 0.50 -1.99
C CYS A 139 -25.71 0.70 -3.50
N PRO A 140 -25.74 -0.38 -4.31
CA PRO A 140 -25.96 -0.28 -5.75
C PRO A 140 -27.39 0.17 -6.10
N LEU A 141 -28.34 0.02 -5.17
CA LEU A 141 -29.76 0.32 -5.35
C LEU A 141 -30.19 1.60 -4.60
N ALA A 142 -29.23 2.44 -4.18
CA ALA A 142 -29.53 3.64 -3.41
C ALA A 142 -30.48 4.60 -4.14
N ALA A 143 -30.42 4.65 -5.48
CA ALA A 143 -31.26 5.50 -6.31
C ALA A 143 -32.74 5.08 -6.32
N ASP A 144 -33.02 3.80 -6.07
CA ASP A 144 -34.37 3.22 -6.13
C ASP A 144 -34.99 3.01 -4.72
N CYS A 145 -34.26 3.39 -3.66
CA CYS A 145 -34.66 3.14 -2.28
C CYS A 145 -35.56 4.27 -1.75
N PHE A 146 -36.86 4.00 -1.64
CA PHE A 146 -37.86 4.97 -1.17
C PHE A 146 -38.83 4.36 -0.15
N PRO A 147 -39.32 5.14 0.83
CA PRO A 147 -40.36 4.68 1.74
C PRO A 147 -41.63 4.22 0.99
N GLY A 148 -42.04 2.97 1.21
CA GLY A 148 -43.24 2.39 0.60
C GLY A 148 -43.06 1.82 -0.81
N ALA A 149 -41.85 1.85 -1.38
CA ALA A 149 -41.51 1.14 -2.60
C ALA A 149 -41.16 -0.34 -2.33
N GLU A 150 -40.93 -1.12 -3.39
CA GLU A 150 -40.43 -2.50 -3.28
C GLU A 150 -39.04 -2.55 -2.64
N ILE A 151 -38.18 -1.59 -3.00
CA ILE A 151 -36.88 -1.35 -2.36
C ILE A 151 -37.08 -0.19 -1.38
N ALA A 152 -37.13 -0.50 -0.08
CA ALA A 152 -37.44 0.47 0.95
C ALA A 152 -36.48 0.36 2.14
N PRO A 153 -36.20 1.47 2.84
CA PRO A 153 -35.30 1.44 3.99
C PRO A 153 -35.84 0.60 5.16
N GLN A 154 -37.17 0.48 5.29
CA GLN A 154 -37.83 -0.28 6.37
C GLN A 154 -37.61 -1.80 6.26
N THR A 155 -37.47 -2.32 5.05
CA THR A 155 -37.30 -3.75 4.74
C THR A 155 -35.91 -4.07 4.20
N CYS A 156 -34.95 -3.15 4.32
CA CYS A 156 -33.63 -3.26 3.71
C CYS A 156 -32.75 -4.33 4.39
N GLU A 157 -32.48 -5.42 3.67
CA GLU A 157 -31.60 -6.50 4.14
C GLU A 157 -30.15 -6.04 4.33
N TYR A 158 -29.62 -5.20 3.43
CA TYR A 158 -28.25 -4.68 3.55
C TYR A 158 -28.04 -3.90 4.84
N PHE A 159 -29.04 -3.10 5.24
CA PHE A 159 -28.97 -2.32 6.46
C PHE A 159 -29.10 -3.21 7.70
N ALA A 160 -30.02 -4.18 7.68
CA ALA A 160 -30.19 -5.14 8.77
C ALA A 160 -28.93 -6.00 9.00
N GLN A 161 -28.33 -6.53 7.92
CA GLN A 161 -27.09 -7.30 7.98
C GLN A 161 -25.91 -6.46 8.48
N TRP A 162 -25.82 -5.20 8.06
CA TRP A 162 -24.79 -4.29 8.54
C TRP A 162 -24.92 -4.02 10.05
N LEU A 163 -26.13 -3.78 10.55
CA LEU A 163 -26.40 -3.62 11.99
C LEU A 163 -26.08 -4.88 12.80
N ALA A 164 -26.31 -6.07 12.24
CA ALA A 164 -26.02 -7.34 12.91
C ALA A 164 -24.50 -7.67 12.98
N ASN A 165 -23.70 -7.15 12.03
CA ASN A 165 -22.27 -7.47 11.88
C ASN A 165 -21.32 -6.31 12.29
N SER A 166 -21.88 -5.22 12.81
CA SER A 166 -21.15 -4.06 13.36
C SER A 166 -21.02 -4.17 14.86
#